data_AF-A0A2D4INM9-F1
#
_entry.id   AF-A0A2D4INM9-F1
#
_cell.length_a   1.000
_cell.length_b   1.000
_cell.length_c   1.000
_cell.angle_alpha   90.00
_cell.angle_beta   90.00
_cell.angle_gamma   90.00
#
_symmetry.space_group_name_H-M   'P 1'
#
loop_
_entity.id
_entity.type
_entity.pdbx_description
1 polymer ?
#
loop_
_entity_poly.entity_id
_entity_poly.type
_entity_poly.pdbx_seq_one_letter_code
_entity_poly.pdbx_strand_id
1 'polypeptide(L)'
;MINQHISDLSSKTANTPKKKAVIQAKISPSGQISSPKKMPLVSSNPSPRKFSGFADGFRGDLYLTIKLLLPGVIKSVYNLNDKQIVKLFSRTFNCSQEDMVRDLEQGDVSETVRIFFEQSKSCPPAAKSLLTIQEVDEFLTQLSKLSKEEEQQNLLQEVASRCTANDLKCIIRLIKHDLKMNAGAKHVLDALDPNAYEAFKASRNLHDVVERVLKNQQESQPGMKKILSVQAALMTPVQPMLAEACKSIEYAMKK
;
A
#
# COMPACT_ATOMS: atom_id res chain seq x y z
N MET A 1 -4.85 -9.37 -12.45
CA MET A 1 -4.49 -10.14 -11.23
C MET A 1 -4.31 -9.25 -9.99
N ILE A 2 -3.63 -8.10 -10.08
CA ILE A 2 -3.47 -7.20 -8.92
C ILE A 2 -4.80 -6.66 -8.37
N ASN A 3 -5.76 -6.33 -9.24
CA ASN A 3 -7.11 -5.89 -8.85
C ASN A 3 -7.86 -6.97 -8.04
N GLN A 4 -7.64 -8.25 -8.35
CA GLN A 4 -8.21 -9.35 -7.57
C GLN A 4 -7.59 -9.39 -6.17
N HIS A 5 -6.26 -9.29 -6.07
CA HIS A 5 -5.58 -9.25 -4.79
C HIS A 5 -5.96 -8.02 -3.95
N ILE A 6 -6.09 -6.84 -4.56
CA ILE A 6 -6.56 -5.61 -3.89
C ILE A 6 -7.99 -5.80 -3.36
N SER A 7 -8.87 -6.42 -4.15
CA SER A 7 -10.24 -6.73 -3.75
C SER A 7 -10.30 -7.73 -2.58
N ASP A 8 -9.48 -8.78 -2.64
CA ASP A 8 -9.36 -9.79 -1.58
C ASP A 8 -8.78 -9.23 -0.27
N LEU A 9 -7.89 -8.23 -0.36
CA LEU A 9 -7.35 -7.48 0.79
C LEU A 9 -8.41 -6.53 1.37
N SER A 10 -9.15 -5.82 0.52
CA SER A 10 -10.14 -4.81 0.93
C SER A 10 -11.38 -5.43 1.58
N SER A 11 -11.87 -6.56 1.06
CA SER A 11 -13.04 -7.28 1.61
C SER A 11 -12.80 -7.85 3.01
N LYS A 12 -11.54 -8.12 3.38
CA LYS A 12 -11.17 -8.69 4.69
C LYS A 12 -10.95 -7.66 5.79
N THR A 13 -10.67 -6.39 5.43
CA THR A 13 -10.53 -5.27 6.40
C THR A 13 -11.87 -4.66 6.82
N ALA A 14 -12.95 -4.93 6.10
CA ALA A 14 -14.31 -4.47 6.43
C ALA A 14 -14.87 -5.05 7.75
N ASN A 15 -14.30 -6.17 8.24
CA ASN A 15 -14.78 -6.89 9.43
C ASN A 15 -14.09 -6.50 10.75
N THR A 16 -13.27 -5.44 10.78
CA THR A 16 -12.69 -4.91 12.01
C THR A 16 -13.46 -3.69 12.52
N PRO A 17 -13.93 -3.66 13.78
CA PRO A 17 -14.75 -2.56 14.29
C PRO A 17 -13.98 -1.24 14.33
N LYS A 18 -14.55 -0.22 13.69
CA LYS A 18 -14.01 1.15 13.61
C LYS A 18 -14.07 1.82 14.98
N LYS A 19 -12.94 2.03 15.66
CA LYS A 19 -12.87 3.01 16.76
C LYS A 19 -12.77 4.42 16.18
N LYS A 20 -13.89 5.14 16.11
CA LYS A 20 -13.89 6.60 15.99
C LYS A 20 -13.43 7.18 17.33
N ALA A 21 -12.18 7.63 17.41
CA ALA A 21 -11.74 8.51 18.48
C ALA A 21 -12.09 9.95 18.08
N VAL A 22 -13.26 10.43 18.52
CA VAL A 22 -13.59 11.86 18.50
C VAL A 22 -13.03 12.44 19.80
N ILE A 23 -11.90 13.14 19.72
CA ILE A 23 -11.37 13.92 20.84
C ILE A 23 -11.87 15.35 20.64
N GLN A 24 -13.06 15.65 21.15
CA GLN A 24 -13.45 17.04 21.41
C GLN A 24 -13.00 17.39 22.82
N ALA A 25 -11.94 18.20 22.93
CA ALA A 25 -11.55 18.81 24.19
C ALA A 25 -12.48 20.01 24.47
N LYS A 26 -13.36 19.88 25.46
CA LYS A 26 -14.04 21.01 26.12
C LYS A 26 -13.50 21.10 27.54
N ILE A 27 -12.95 22.26 27.89
CA ILE A 27 -12.41 22.58 29.20
C ILE A 27 -13.52 23.30 29.99
N SER A 28 -13.77 22.92 31.24
CA SER A 28 -14.63 23.66 32.16
C SER A 28 -13.91 23.84 33.52
N PRO A 29 -14.10 24.98 34.21
CA PRO A 29 -13.24 25.41 35.30
C PRO A 29 -13.77 24.92 36.66
N SER A 30 -13.32 23.74 37.09
CA SER A 30 -13.17 23.37 38.51
C SER A 30 -12.46 22.04 38.60
N GLY A 31 -11.24 22.05 39.15
CA GLY A 31 -10.33 20.92 39.16
C GLY A 31 -10.67 19.86 40.20
N GLN A 32 -11.45 18.84 39.81
CA GLN A 32 -11.48 17.54 40.48
C GLN A 32 -11.54 16.40 39.44
N ILE A 33 -10.60 15.45 39.54
CA ILE A 33 -10.51 14.26 38.69
C ILE A 33 -10.81 13.04 39.58
N SER A 34 -11.92 12.34 39.32
CA SER A 34 -12.21 11.05 39.95
C SER A 34 -11.96 9.90 38.96
N SER A 35 -11.11 8.95 39.35
CA SER A 35 -10.76 7.76 38.56
C SER A 35 -11.89 6.70 38.58
N PRO A 36 -12.28 6.08 37.44
CA PRO A 36 -13.19 4.94 37.47
C PRO A 36 -12.49 3.63 37.86
N LYS A 37 -13.13 2.85 38.75
CA LYS A 37 -12.70 1.52 39.22
C LYS A 37 -12.66 0.48 38.09
N LYS A 38 -11.71 -0.45 38.21
CA LYS A 38 -11.44 -1.60 37.33
C LYS A 38 -12.43 -2.75 37.63
N MET A 39 -13.09 -3.29 36.62
CA MET A 39 -13.76 -4.61 36.67
C MET A 39 -13.13 -5.57 35.65
N PRO A 40 -13.19 -6.91 35.87
CA PRO A 40 -12.37 -7.90 35.18
C PRO A 40 -12.88 -8.17 33.76
N LEU A 41 -11.94 -8.26 32.81
CA LEU A 41 -12.19 -8.51 31.40
C LEU A 41 -12.30 -10.03 31.14
N VAL A 42 -13.49 -10.55 30.87
CA VAL A 42 -13.66 -11.86 30.23
C VAL A 42 -13.30 -11.69 28.74
N SER A 43 -12.22 -12.36 28.35
CA SER A 43 -11.69 -12.39 26.98
C SER A 43 -12.51 -13.35 26.12
N SER A 44 -13.30 -12.82 25.21
CA SER A 44 -13.72 -13.53 23.99
C SER A 44 -13.36 -12.67 22.77
N ASN A 45 -12.07 -12.53 22.49
CA ASN A 45 -11.60 -12.01 21.21
C ASN A 45 -11.73 -13.13 20.16
N PRO A 46 -12.52 -12.98 19.09
CA PRO A 46 -12.31 -13.80 17.92
C PRO A 46 -10.97 -13.37 17.31
N SER A 47 -10.02 -14.30 17.30
CA SER A 47 -8.72 -14.17 16.65
C SER A 47 -8.86 -13.54 15.25
N PRO A 48 -7.98 -12.60 14.83
CA PRO A 48 -7.95 -12.16 13.44
C PRO A 48 -7.70 -13.40 12.58
N ARG A 49 -8.54 -13.63 11.57
CA ARG A 49 -8.33 -14.74 10.62
C ARG A 49 -6.95 -14.54 10.00
N LYS A 50 -6.02 -15.44 10.33
CA LYS A 50 -4.64 -15.40 9.86
C LYS A 50 -4.64 -15.39 8.32
N PHE A 51 -3.92 -14.45 7.71
CA PHE A 51 -3.54 -14.52 6.31
C PHE A 51 -2.45 -15.59 6.15
N SER A 52 -2.75 -16.86 6.46
CA SER A 52 -1.83 -17.96 6.23
C SER A 52 -2.01 -18.46 4.80
N GLY A 53 -0.95 -18.39 3.98
CA GLY A 53 -0.92 -19.06 2.68
C GLY A 53 -0.77 -18.16 1.44
N PHE A 54 -0.35 -16.90 1.57
CA PHE A 54 -0.10 -16.08 0.36
C PHE A 54 1.07 -16.63 -0.48
N ALA A 55 2.06 -17.25 0.15
CA ALA A 55 3.21 -17.84 -0.52
C ALA A 55 3.11 -19.36 -0.72
N ASP A 56 2.16 -20.04 -0.07
CA ASP A 56 2.04 -21.50 -0.14
C ASP A 56 1.32 -21.88 -1.44
N GLY A 57 2.09 -22.33 -2.45
CA GLY A 57 1.58 -22.67 -3.78
C GLY A 57 1.45 -21.52 -4.79
N PHE A 58 1.92 -20.31 -4.45
CA PHE A 58 1.96 -19.20 -5.40
C PHE A 58 3.06 -19.43 -6.46
N ARG A 59 2.66 -19.61 -7.72
CA ARG A 59 3.55 -19.84 -8.87
C ARG A 59 3.86 -18.57 -9.66
N GLY A 60 3.89 -17.41 -9.01
CA GLY A 60 4.21 -16.12 -9.63
C GLY A 60 5.47 -15.50 -9.04
N ASP A 61 5.85 -14.34 -9.56
CA ASP A 61 6.94 -13.53 -8.98
C ASP A 61 6.49 -12.92 -7.64
N LEU A 62 6.88 -13.58 -6.55
CA LEU A 62 6.50 -13.18 -5.20
C LEU A 62 7.09 -11.83 -4.82
N TYR A 63 8.36 -11.58 -5.17
CA TYR A 63 9.01 -10.31 -4.86
C TYR A 63 8.28 -9.16 -5.52
N LEU A 64 8.00 -9.29 -6.83
CA LEU A 64 7.31 -8.27 -7.58
C LEU A 64 5.89 -8.01 -7.07
N THR A 65 5.19 -9.07 -6.68
CA THR A 65 3.85 -8.96 -6.10
C THR A 65 3.89 -8.17 -4.79
N ILE A 66 4.82 -8.48 -3.89
CA ILE A 66 4.95 -7.76 -2.61
C ILE A 66 5.45 -6.32 -2.83
N LYS A 67 6.37 -6.10 -3.77
CA LYS A 67 6.86 -4.76 -4.18
C LYS A 67 5.69 -3.88 -4.64
N LEU A 68 4.84 -4.38 -5.54
CA LEU A 68 3.68 -3.66 -6.05
C LEU A 68 2.57 -3.48 -5.01
N LEU A 69 2.43 -4.38 -4.03
CA LEU A 69 1.48 -4.22 -2.91
C LEU A 69 1.94 -3.17 -1.89
N LEU A 70 3.23 -2.83 -1.86
CA LEU A 70 3.83 -1.90 -0.90
C LEU A 70 4.50 -0.70 -1.59
N PRO A 71 3.79 0.06 -2.45
CA PRO A 71 4.39 1.16 -3.22
C PRO A 71 4.80 2.35 -2.32
N GLY A 72 4.23 2.46 -1.11
CA GLY A 72 4.64 3.44 -0.11
C GLY A 72 5.87 3.04 0.71
N VAL A 73 6.33 1.80 0.59
CA VAL A 73 7.50 1.27 1.32
C VAL A 73 8.73 1.30 0.42
N ILE A 74 8.58 0.81 -0.81
CA ILE A 74 9.58 0.84 -1.87
C ILE A 74 9.19 1.97 -2.82
N LYS A 75 9.62 3.20 -2.49
CA LYS A 75 9.24 4.40 -3.23
C LYS A 75 10.19 4.66 -4.39
N SER A 76 9.62 4.77 -5.59
CA SER A 76 10.29 5.40 -6.73
C SER A 76 9.76 6.82 -6.91
N VAL A 77 10.60 7.76 -7.35
CA VAL A 77 10.16 9.15 -7.58
C VAL A 77 9.71 9.28 -9.03
N TYR A 78 8.44 9.63 -9.26
CA TYR A 78 7.87 9.78 -10.61
C TYR A 78 7.74 11.25 -11.06
N ASN A 79 8.01 12.22 -10.18
CA ASN A 79 7.86 13.66 -10.46
C ASN A 79 6.45 14.08 -10.94
N LEU A 80 5.42 13.39 -10.46
CA LEU A 80 4.01 13.63 -10.80
C LEU A 80 3.18 13.88 -9.54
N ASN A 81 2.49 15.02 -9.50
CA ASN A 81 1.45 15.34 -8.52
C ASN A 81 0.04 15.21 -9.13
N ASP A 82 -1.00 15.34 -8.30
CA ASP A 82 -2.39 15.16 -8.73
C ASP A 82 -2.80 16.11 -9.87
N LYS A 83 -2.36 17.38 -9.80
CA LYS A 83 -2.64 18.38 -10.85
C LYS A 83 -1.92 18.07 -12.16
N GLN A 84 -0.69 17.57 -12.10
CA GLN A 84 0.09 17.16 -13.27
C GLN A 84 -0.53 15.92 -13.92
N ILE A 85 -0.94 14.93 -13.12
CA ILE A 85 -1.64 13.73 -13.61
C ILE A 85 -2.93 14.15 -14.33
N VAL A 86 -3.75 15.00 -13.72
CA VAL A 86 -4.96 15.52 -14.36
C VAL A 86 -4.65 16.26 -15.66
N LYS A 87 -3.64 17.15 -15.68
CA LYS A 87 -3.23 17.89 -16.87
C LYS A 87 -2.77 16.97 -18.02
N LEU A 88 -2.03 15.91 -17.70
CA LEU A 88 -1.54 14.96 -18.70
C LEU A 88 -2.69 14.13 -19.27
N PHE A 89 -3.55 13.59 -18.42
CA PHE A 89 -4.68 12.77 -18.86
C PHE A 89 -5.79 13.57 -19.52
N SER A 90 -6.01 14.84 -19.18
CA SER A 90 -6.98 15.69 -19.89
C SER A 90 -6.58 15.87 -21.36
N ARG A 91 -5.27 15.96 -21.64
CA ARG A 91 -4.73 15.98 -23.01
C ARG A 91 -4.87 14.62 -23.70
N THR A 92 -4.54 13.53 -23.01
CA THR A 92 -4.67 12.17 -23.57
C THR A 92 -6.11 11.81 -23.93
N PHE A 93 -7.07 12.19 -23.09
CA PHE A 93 -8.49 11.89 -23.29
C PHE A 93 -9.23 12.96 -24.10
N ASN A 94 -8.54 14.05 -24.46
CA ASN A 94 -9.11 15.19 -25.16
C ASN A 94 -10.39 15.72 -24.48
N CYS A 95 -10.33 15.93 -23.16
CA CYS A 95 -11.45 16.41 -22.34
C CYS A 95 -11.10 17.69 -21.56
N SER A 96 -12.11 18.32 -20.94
CA SER A 96 -11.89 19.55 -20.14
C SER A 96 -11.05 19.24 -18.90
N GLN A 97 -9.94 19.97 -18.77
CA GLN A 97 -9.10 19.92 -17.59
C GLN A 97 -9.84 20.45 -16.35
N GLU A 98 -10.68 21.47 -16.54
CA GLU A 98 -11.46 22.11 -15.47
C GLU A 98 -12.45 21.13 -14.84
N ASP A 99 -13.13 20.32 -15.65
CA ASP A 99 -14.06 19.31 -15.15
C ASP A 99 -13.33 18.20 -14.37
N MET A 100 -12.15 17.77 -14.83
CA MET A 100 -11.33 16.82 -14.08
C MET A 100 -10.83 17.40 -12.76
N VAL A 101 -10.43 18.67 -12.74
CA VAL A 101 -10.01 19.36 -11.50
C VAL A 101 -11.18 19.47 -10.53
N ARG A 102 -12.41 19.73 -11.00
CA ARG A 102 -13.61 19.75 -10.17
C ARG A 102 -13.89 18.39 -9.53
N ASP A 103 -13.78 17.32 -10.30
CA ASP A 103 -13.96 15.96 -9.76
C ASP A 103 -12.86 15.58 -8.74
N LEU A 104 -11.62 16.02 -8.98
CA LEU A 104 -10.48 15.81 -8.08
C LEU A 104 -10.69 16.39 -6.67
N GLU A 105 -11.59 17.36 -6.49
CA GLU A 105 -11.94 17.89 -5.16
C GLU A 105 -12.44 16.80 -4.19
N GLN A 106 -12.90 15.65 -4.71
CA GLN A 106 -13.26 14.47 -3.92
C GLN A 106 -12.05 13.75 -3.29
N GLY A 107 -10.81 14.07 -3.71
CA GLY A 107 -9.57 13.59 -3.10
C GLY A 107 -9.06 12.24 -3.63
N ASP A 108 -9.47 11.81 -4.83
CA ASP A 108 -8.94 10.60 -5.48
C ASP A 108 -8.66 10.79 -6.97
N VAL A 109 -7.43 11.21 -7.30
CA VAL A 109 -6.98 11.33 -8.69
C VAL A 109 -7.10 10.02 -9.49
N SER A 110 -6.99 8.86 -8.83
CA SER A 110 -7.13 7.56 -9.51
C SER A 110 -8.57 7.27 -9.92
N GLU A 111 -9.55 7.74 -9.13
CA GLU A 111 -10.97 7.63 -9.50
C GLU A 111 -11.34 8.66 -10.56
N THR A 112 -10.87 9.90 -10.40
CA THR A 112 -11.06 10.95 -11.40
C THR A 112 -10.57 10.51 -12.78
N VAL A 113 -9.33 10.04 -12.89
CA VAL A 113 -8.80 9.59 -14.19
C VAL A 113 -9.60 8.41 -14.74
N ARG A 114 -10.06 7.48 -13.88
CA ARG A 114 -10.90 6.36 -14.30
C ARG A 114 -12.23 6.83 -14.92
N ILE A 115 -12.95 7.73 -14.25
CA ILE A 115 -14.26 8.23 -14.70
C ILE A 115 -14.13 8.87 -16.09
N PHE A 116 -13.14 9.73 -16.28
CA PHE A 116 -12.91 10.42 -17.56
C PHE A 116 -12.33 9.49 -18.63
N PHE A 117 -11.57 8.45 -18.25
CA PHE A 117 -11.09 7.44 -19.17
C PHE A 117 -12.23 6.57 -19.72
N GLU A 118 -13.22 6.21 -18.90
CA GLU A 118 -14.41 5.47 -19.35
C GLU A 118 -15.25 6.28 -20.37
N GLN A 119 -15.18 7.61 -20.34
CA GLN A 119 -15.89 8.51 -21.26
C GLN A 119 -15.08 8.89 -22.51
N SER A 120 -13.77 8.59 -22.50
CA SER A 120 -12.83 8.99 -23.54
C SER A 120 -13.10 8.25 -24.85
N LYS A 121 -13.29 9.02 -25.94
CA LYS A 121 -13.42 8.48 -27.30
C LYS A 121 -12.08 8.40 -28.03
N SER A 122 -11.12 9.27 -27.68
CA SER A 122 -9.79 9.30 -28.30
C SER A 122 -8.88 8.17 -27.81
N CYS A 123 -9.07 7.77 -26.55
CA CYS A 123 -8.35 6.68 -25.91
C CYS A 123 -9.38 5.84 -25.12
N PRO A 124 -10.09 4.91 -25.80
CA PRO A 124 -11.10 4.09 -25.13
C PRO A 124 -10.44 2.99 -24.27
N PRO A 125 -11.05 2.59 -23.15
CA PRO A 125 -10.54 1.49 -22.33
C PRO A 125 -10.49 0.15 -23.07
N ALA A 126 -9.48 -0.66 -22.78
CA ALA A 126 -9.40 -2.02 -23.28
C ALA A 126 -10.53 -2.89 -22.70
N ALA A 127 -11.03 -3.84 -23.49
CA ALA A 127 -12.12 -4.73 -23.07
C ALA A 127 -11.68 -5.77 -22.02
N LYS A 128 -10.40 -6.15 -22.01
CA LYS A 128 -9.82 -7.16 -21.11
C LYS A 128 -8.49 -6.66 -20.57
N SER A 129 -8.22 -7.02 -19.31
CA SER A 129 -6.94 -6.76 -18.65
C SER A 129 -5.93 -7.81 -19.12
N LEU A 130 -4.96 -7.38 -19.94
CA LEU A 130 -3.89 -8.25 -20.48
C LEU A 130 -2.50 -7.87 -19.96
N LEU A 131 -2.38 -6.77 -19.21
CA LEU A 131 -1.12 -6.31 -18.63
C LEU A 131 -0.63 -7.27 -17.55
N THR A 132 0.62 -7.69 -17.70
CA THR A 132 1.34 -8.47 -16.69
C THR A 132 1.94 -7.56 -15.61
N ILE A 133 2.23 -8.13 -14.44
CA ILE A 133 2.86 -7.36 -13.35
C ILE A 133 4.28 -6.93 -13.69
N GLN A 134 4.97 -7.68 -14.56
CA GLN A 134 6.31 -7.36 -15.07
C GLN A 134 6.27 -6.12 -15.96
N GLU A 135 5.33 -6.07 -16.91
CA GLU A 135 5.14 -4.89 -17.78
C GLU A 135 4.78 -3.65 -16.96
N VAL A 136 3.96 -3.79 -15.91
CA VAL A 136 3.62 -2.67 -15.01
C VAL A 136 4.86 -2.18 -14.27
N ASP A 137 5.70 -3.07 -13.76
CA ASP A 137 6.93 -2.67 -13.06
C ASP A 137 7.97 -2.05 -13.99
N GLU A 138 8.08 -2.55 -15.22
CA GLU A 138 8.92 -1.97 -16.25
C GLU A 138 8.45 -0.56 -16.61
N PHE A 139 7.14 -0.38 -16.85
CA PHE A 139 6.53 0.93 -17.07
C PHE A 139 6.83 1.91 -15.92
N LEU A 140 6.63 1.48 -14.66
CA LEU A 140 6.93 2.33 -13.49
C LEU A 140 8.43 2.66 -13.42
N THR A 141 9.29 1.69 -13.72
CA THR A 141 10.74 1.90 -13.74
C THR A 141 11.14 2.92 -14.81
N GLN A 142 10.56 2.82 -16.02
CA GLN A 142 10.78 3.77 -17.10
C GLN A 142 10.26 5.16 -16.72
N LEU A 143 9.04 5.26 -16.21
CA LEU A 143 8.43 6.51 -15.77
C LEU A 143 9.28 7.24 -14.71
N SER A 144 9.91 6.50 -13.79
CA SER A 144 10.78 7.07 -12.75
C SER A 144 12.04 7.77 -13.28
N LYS A 145 12.45 7.44 -14.52
CA LYS A 145 13.62 8.04 -15.19
C LYS A 145 13.25 9.29 -15.99
N LEU A 146 11.96 9.55 -16.20
CA LEU A 146 11.48 10.67 -17.00
C LEU A 146 11.29 11.92 -16.14
N SER A 147 11.78 13.05 -16.64
CA SER A 147 11.60 14.36 -16.03
C SER A 147 10.86 15.36 -16.93
N LYS A 148 10.78 15.09 -18.24
CA LYS A 148 10.11 15.96 -19.20
C LYS A 148 8.63 15.62 -19.32
N GLU A 149 7.78 16.64 -19.30
CA GLU A 149 6.32 16.50 -19.37
C GLU A 149 5.86 15.76 -20.64
N GLU A 150 6.48 16.05 -21.79
CA GLU A 150 6.14 15.42 -23.08
C GLU A 150 6.46 13.92 -23.10
N GLU A 151 7.64 13.52 -22.61
CA GLU A 151 8.04 12.11 -22.51
C GLU A 151 7.13 11.35 -21.54
N GLN A 152 6.79 11.96 -20.41
CA GLN A 152 5.84 11.40 -19.44
C GLN A 152 4.44 11.24 -20.05
N GLN A 153 3.97 12.23 -20.83
CA GLN A 153 2.68 12.17 -21.52
C GLN A 153 2.61 10.99 -22.48
N ASN A 154 3.65 10.80 -23.30
CA ASN A 154 3.73 9.72 -24.27
C ASN A 154 3.69 8.35 -23.61
N LEU A 155 4.48 8.16 -22.55
CA LEU A 155 4.52 6.88 -21.81
C LEU A 155 3.20 6.59 -21.09
N LEU A 156 2.56 7.61 -20.49
CA LEU A 156 1.24 7.47 -19.85
C LEU A 156 0.14 7.14 -20.87
N GLN A 157 0.20 7.73 -22.06
CA GLN A 157 -0.74 7.43 -23.14
C GLN A 157 -0.56 6.01 -23.68
N GLU A 158 0.69 5.56 -23.86
CA GLU A 158 1.00 4.21 -24.29
C GLU A 158 0.41 3.17 -23.33
N VAL A 159 0.66 3.31 -22.02
CA VAL A 159 0.10 2.36 -21.04
C VAL A 159 -1.43 2.45 -20.98
N ALA A 160 -2.00 3.65 -21.03
CA ALA A 160 -3.45 3.83 -20.97
C ALA A 160 -4.18 3.12 -22.12
N SER A 161 -3.62 3.14 -23.33
CA SER A 161 -4.20 2.46 -24.50
C SER A 161 -4.34 0.94 -24.35
N ARG A 162 -3.60 0.33 -23.41
CA ARG A 162 -3.60 -1.12 -23.12
C ARG A 162 -4.39 -1.48 -21.85
N CYS A 163 -4.88 -0.48 -21.12
CA CYS A 163 -5.50 -0.67 -19.81
C CYS A 163 -7.02 -0.78 -19.90
N THR A 164 -7.61 -1.62 -19.04
CA THR A 164 -9.00 -1.42 -18.62
C THR A 164 -9.09 -0.21 -17.68
N ALA A 165 -10.29 0.31 -17.45
CA ALA A 165 -10.50 1.41 -16.50
C ALA A 165 -9.97 1.10 -15.09
N ASN A 166 -10.11 -0.15 -14.63
CA ASN A 166 -9.60 -0.59 -13.34
C ASN A 166 -8.07 -0.74 -13.33
N ASP A 167 -7.46 -1.13 -14.45
CA ASP A 167 -5.99 -1.22 -14.54
C ASP A 167 -5.36 0.16 -14.44
N LEU A 168 -5.90 1.12 -15.20
CA LEU A 168 -5.39 2.50 -15.17
C LEU A 168 -5.53 3.14 -13.79
N LYS A 169 -6.70 2.94 -13.14
CA LYS A 169 -6.91 3.33 -11.74
C LYS A 169 -5.84 2.73 -10.81
N CYS A 170 -5.57 1.44 -10.94
CA CYS A 170 -4.56 0.77 -10.11
C CYS A 170 -3.16 1.31 -10.37
N ILE A 171 -2.79 1.55 -11.64
CA ILE A 171 -1.48 2.11 -12.01
C ILE A 171 -1.30 3.50 -11.42
N ILE A 172 -2.32 4.36 -11.45
CA ILE A 172 -2.24 5.70 -10.88
C ILE A 172 -2.07 5.64 -9.36
N ARG A 173 -2.72 4.68 -8.70
CA ARG A 173 -2.51 4.42 -7.27
C ARG A 173 -1.08 3.97 -6.95
N LEU A 174 -0.46 3.18 -7.82
CA LEU A 174 0.95 2.81 -7.71
C LEU A 174 1.86 4.04 -7.85
N ILE A 175 1.60 4.89 -8.85
CA ILE A 175 2.32 6.17 -9.06
C ILE A 175 2.17 7.09 -7.83
N LYS A 176 0.97 7.13 -7.23
CA LYS A 176 0.68 7.94 -6.04
C LYS A 176 1.21 7.37 -4.73
N HIS A 177 1.76 6.15 -4.75
CA HIS A 177 2.22 5.38 -3.59
C HIS A 177 1.12 5.02 -2.58
N ASP A 178 -0.15 5.03 -3.00
CA ASP A 178 -1.29 4.71 -2.14
C ASP A 178 -2.34 3.89 -2.89
N LEU A 179 -2.39 2.59 -2.56
CA LEU A 179 -3.38 1.65 -3.11
C LEU A 179 -4.77 1.78 -2.48
N LYS A 180 -4.91 2.53 -1.37
CA LYS A 180 -6.17 2.70 -0.62
C LYS A 180 -6.81 1.39 -0.14
N MET A 181 -5.99 0.42 0.25
CA MET A 181 -6.43 -0.91 0.74
C MET A 181 -6.46 -1.03 2.27
N ASN A 182 -6.16 0.04 3.02
CA ASN A 182 -6.04 0.03 4.49
C ASN A 182 -5.09 -1.04 5.06
N ALA A 183 -4.20 -1.56 4.21
CA ALA A 183 -3.15 -2.50 4.55
C ALA A 183 -1.80 -1.85 4.26
N GLY A 184 -0.80 -2.18 5.08
CA GLY A 184 0.53 -1.62 4.99
C GLY A 184 1.58 -2.71 5.18
N ALA A 185 2.85 -2.31 5.31
CA ALA A 185 3.99 -3.24 5.40
C ALA A 185 3.77 -4.38 6.40
N LYS A 186 3.27 -4.05 7.61
CA LYS A 186 2.99 -5.06 8.64
C LYS A 186 2.01 -6.11 8.16
N HIS A 187 0.82 -5.70 7.70
CA HIS A 187 -0.23 -6.62 7.28
C HIS A 187 0.19 -7.51 6.11
N VAL A 188 0.91 -6.94 5.13
CA VAL A 188 1.38 -7.67 3.94
C VAL A 188 2.52 -8.63 4.28
N LEU A 189 3.47 -8.22 5.12
CA LEU A 189 4.61 -9.06 5.49
C LEU A 189 4.22 -10.14 6.51
N ASP A 190 3.32 -9.86 7.46
CA ASP A 190 2.80 -10.86 8.39
C ASP A 190 2.04 -11.99 7.66
N ALA A 191 1.51 -11.71 6.46
CA ALA A 191 0.89 -12.72 5.58
C ALA A 191 1.92 -13.63 4.89
N LEU A 192 3.17 -13.19 4.80
CA LEU A 192 4.27 -13.90 4.18
C LEU A 192 4.95 -14.85 5.17
N ASP A 193 5.39 -14.32 6.31
CA ASP A 193 5.98 -15.07 7.42
C ASP A 193 5.77 -14.29 8.74
N PRO A 194 5.51 -14.95 9.88
CA PRO A 194 5.30 -14.25 11.16
C PRO A 194 6.43 -13.31 11.58
N ASN A 195 7.67 -13.58 11.16
CA ASN A 195 8.84 -12.75 11.45
C ASN A 195 9.25 -11.85 10.28
N ALA A 196 8.57 -11.88 9.13
CA ALA A 196 8.95 -11.07 7.97
C ALA A 196 8.91 -9.57 8.26
N TYR A 197 7.92 -9.09 9.01
CA TYR A 197 7.86 -7.67 9.37
C TYR A 197 9.04 -7.26 10.26
N GLU A 198 9.37 -8.06 11.28
CA GLU A 198 10.51 -7.80 12.17
C GLU A 198 11.86 -7.86 11.43
N ALA A 199 12.03 -8.86 10.57
CA ALA A 199 13.21 -8.97 9.71
C ALA A 199 13.34 -7.75 8.78
N PHE A 200 12.22 -7.29 8.21
CA PHE A 200 12.22 -6.09 7.38
C PHE A 200 12.53 -4.81 8.16
N LYS A 201 12.14 -4.70 9.43
CA LYS A 201 12.58 -3.59 10.29
C LYS A 201 14.09 -3.62 10.56
N ALA A 202 14.66 -4.82 10.67
CA ALA A 202 16.08 -5.01 10.98
C ALA A 202 17.01 -4.79 9.78
N SER A 203 16.58 -5.05 8.55
CA SER A 203 17.43 -4.90 7.35
C SER A 203 16.90 -3.90 6.32
N ARG A 204 15.68 -3.38 6.44
CA ARG A 204 15.00 -2.51 5.44
C ARG A 204 15.14 -2.98 3.98
N ASN A 205 15.42 -4.26 3.76
CA ASN A 205 15.66 -4.85 2.45
C ASN A 205 14.55 -5.86 2.16
N LEU A 206 13.59 -5.46 1.33
CA LEU A 206 12.45 -6.32 1.00
C LEU A 206 12.87 -7.54 0.17
N HIS A 207 13.84 -7.37 -0.72
CA HIS A 207 14.32 -8.45 -1.58
C HIS A 207 14.92 -9.58 -0.75
N ASP A 208 15.84 -9.24 0.17
CA ASP A 208 16.45 -10.18 1.10
C ASP A 208 15.40 -10.93 1.94
N VAL A 209 14.40 -10.21 2.48
CA VAL A 209 13.35 -10.83 3.30
C VAL A 209 12.55 -11.84 2.48
N VAL A 210 12.13 -11.48 1.26
CA VAL A 210 11.36 -12.38 0.39
C VAL A 210 12.19 -13.60 -0.02
N GLU A 211 13.46 -13.39 -0.39
CA GLU A 211 14.38 -14.47 -0.78
C GLU A 211 14.60 -15.48 0.36
N ARG A 212 14.84 -14.98 1.59
CA ARG A 212 15.01 -15.85 2.77
C ARG A 212 13.73 -16.60 3.12
N VAL A 213 12.55 -15.99 2.95
CA VAL A 213 11.27 -16.71 3.13
C VAL A 213 11.11 -17.82 2.09
N LEU A 214 11.39 -17.54 0.81
CA LEU A 214 11.30 -18.55 -0.26
C LEU A 214 12.26 -19.72 -0.01
N LYS A 215 13.49 -19.43 0.40
CA LYS A 215 14.49 -20.45 0.75
C LYS A 215 14.01 -21.32 1.93
N ASN A 216 13.48 -20.70 2.98
CA ASN A 216 12.93 -21.42 4.12
C ASN A 216 11.76 -22.33 3.72
N GLN A 217 10.91 -21.91 2.79
CA GLN A 217 9.80 -22.72 2.29
C GLN A 217 10.27 -23.91 1.46
N GLN A 218 11.29 -23.73 0.61
CA GLN A 218 11.88 -24.82 -0.19
C GLN A 218 12.60 -25.87 0.66
N GLU A 219 13.26 -25.43 1.75
CA GLU A 219 13.98 -26.31 2.66
C GLU A 219 13.10 -26.91 3.78
N SER A 220 11.82 -26.52 3.85
CA SER A 220 10.91 -27.02 4.89
C SER A 220 10.41 -28.42 4.54
N GLN A 221 10.66 -29.39 5.42
CA GLN A 221 10.08 -30.73 5.35
C GLN A 221 8.65 -30.73 5.90
N PRO A 222 7.77 -31.66 5.48
CA PRO A 222 6.42 -31.78 6.04
C PRO A 222 6.48 -31.99 7.55
N GLY A 223 6.06 -30.98 8.31
CA GLY A 223 6.06 -30.95 9.79
C GLY A 223 7.07 -29.99 10.44
N MET A 224 8.06 -29.48 9.71
CA MET A 224 9.06 -28.55 10.24
C MET A 224 9.13 -27.27 9.39
N LYS A 225 8.41 -26.23 9.82
CA LYS A 225 8.48 -24.89 9.20
C LYS A 225 9.67 -24.12 9.77
N LYS A 226 10.65 -23.80 8.93
CA LYS A 226 11.75 -22.89 9.33
C LYS A 226 11.20 -21.47 9.47
N ILE A 227 11.27 -20.93 10.68
CA ILE A 227 10.89 -19.54 10.97
C ILE A 227 12.01 -18.61 10.48
N LEU A 228 11.63 -17.46 9.90
CA LEU A 228 12.60 -16.46 9.45
C LEU A 228 13.41 -15.89 10.64
N SER A 229 14.74 -15.87 10.51
CA SER A 229 15.63 -15.22 11.49
C SER A 229 15.62 -13.71 11.30
N VAL A 230 15.61 -12.96 12.41
CA VAL A 230 15.68 -11.50 12.42
C VAL A 230 17.12 -11.10 12.72
N GLN A 231 17.80 -10.51 11.74
CA GLN A 231 19.20 -10.10 11.87
C GLN A 231 19.41 -8.77 11.15
N ALA A 232 20.25 -7.90 11.74
CA ALA A 232 20.74 -6.72 11.08
C ALA A 232 21.96 -7.09 10.21
N ALA A 233 22.11 -6.41 9.08
CA ALA A 233 23.23 -6.61 8.16
C ALA A 233 24.06 -5.33 8.04
N LEU A 234 25.38 -5.47 8.03
CA LEU A 234 26.29 -4.34 7.81
C LEU A 234 25.99 -3.69 6.44
N MET A 235 26.14 -2.37 6.35
CA MET A 235 25.82 -1.56 5.16
C MET A 235 24.35 -1.60 4.72
N THR A 236 23.45 -2.17 5.53
CA THR A 236 22.02 -2.21 5.22
C THR A 236 21.24 -1.38 6.26
N PRO A 237 20.37 -0.44 5.85
CA PRO A 237 19.67 0.42 6.80
C PRO A 237 18.76 -0.35 7.76
N VAL A 238 18.73 0.06 9.02
CA VAL A 238 17.78 -0.41 10.04
C VAL A 238 16.66 0.63 10.19
N GLN A 239 15.42 0.20 10.43
CA GLN A 239 14.36 1.15 10.74
C GLN A 239 14.71 1.91 12.04
N PRO A 240 14.74 3.25 12.03
CA PRO A 240 15.13 4.02 13.20
C PRO A 240 14.14 3.79 14.34
N MET A 241 14.66 3.74 15.58
CA MET A 241 13.84 3.76 16.77
C MET A 241 13.16 5.13 16.90
N LEU A 242 11.87 5.12 17.21
CA LEU A 242 11.07 6.33 17.40
C LEU A 242 10.72 6.50 18.88
N ALA A 243 10.75 7.75 19.35
CA ALA A 243 10.31 8.11 20.69
C ALA A 243 8.81 8.42 20.71
N GLU A 244 8.11 7.94 21.74
CA GLU A 244 6.73 8.35 22.00
C GLU A 244 6.70 9.72 22.68
N ALA A 245 5.74 10.57 22.32
CA ALA A 245 5.53 11.84 23.00
C ALA A 245 5.18 11.63 24.47
N CYS A 246 6.01 12.17 25.37
CA CYS A 246 5.86 12.02 26.80
C CYS A 246 4.99 13.16 27.38
N LYS A 247 3.98 12.80 28.18
CA LYS A 247 3.03 13.77 28.76
C LYS A 247 3.41 14.26 30.16
N SER A 248 4.17 13.47 30.91
CA SER A 248 4.64 13.81 32.24
C SER A 248 5.85 12.97 32.65
N ILE A 249 6.58 13.41 33.67
CA ILE A 249 7.75 12.68 34.19
C ILE A 249 7.32 11.33 34.78
N GLU A 250 6.17 11.28 35.45
CA GLU A 250 5.62 10.04 36.01
C GLU A 250 5.27 9.03 34.90
N TYR A 251 4.77 9.50 33.75
CA TYR A 251 4.53 8.65 32.59
C TYR A 251 5.83 8.08 32.03
N ALA A 252 6.90 8.88 31.97
CA ALA A 252 8.22 8.44 31.52
C ALA A 252 8.78 7.35 32.43
N MET A 253 8.73 7.55 33.75
CA MET A 253 9.31 6.62 34.73
C MET A 253 8.53 5.31 34.88
N LYS A 254 7.26 5.30 34.47
CA LYS A 254 6.40 4.10 34.54
C LYS A 254 6.60 3.15 33.36
N LYS A 255 7.12 3.65 32.25
CA LYS A 255 7.27 2.90 31.01
C LYS A 255 8.62 2.20 30.97
#